data_AF-A0A1G2YA17-F1
#
_entry.id   AF-A0A1G2YA17-F1
#
_cell.length_a   1.000
_cell.length_b   1.000
_cell.length_c   1.000
_cell.angle_alpha   90.00
_cell.angle_beta   90.00
_cell.angle_gamma   90.00
#
_symmetry.space_group_name_H-M   'P 1'
#
loop_
_entity.id
_entity.type
_entity.pdbx_description
1 polymer ?
#
loop_
_entity_poly.entity_id
_entity_poly.type
_entity_poly.pdbx_seq_one_letter_code
_entity_poly.pdbx_strand_id
1 'polypeptide(L)'
;MSKFKEPHKITCKEARLLMVPLWANMTGIADGEKEAFNTHILICSACAEEYEETKELMSLVKAHWGPISSETRKLLEKAAYEIEEKLPQTRRMTVEEGWQDLLRRCPDLAENTKRPKSLRLFIHIGAAAACFIIGILAWIVFSKPQTVPQTSFPQQVAAIPASSVKIELVKPAGNIAISDNKIITDNELKTLLINGKHKMALNAGTNVSIEPLTINSNLGCLVKLNSGEIYTHVEHDGNPFIVQTPNGKAIITGTTFDIKAEDNKTTLIVSEGCVQLQSEEDEVSVGAGQLSQIVDDSAPALPLKCDVSSLTAWATGQKSDSMLAKAKTDNDISWQPPLSTLRPEPIELDKTDYKYWVEEKREWFSRNFPWIFELKDALAKEGIEADYPELLIQTGDVWQFMCLDKSGMPAKFSIADFESLLKTSAYYSFDKEWLLEKVPSAKIVHIKSLFSEIPTGLTAFELWLKYTNGAEVAPSPYYSADACKYLAETRSLIWFAVNDRKFHLADNQRTKVLNLLQQEITTAYICRNDLIFIFDKPEEALCGENVQKNSNIKMIDGIRAMKAIEEKIAEFRRNN
;
A
#
# COMPACT_ATOMS: atom_id res chain seq x y z
N MET A 1 4.61 -38.90 -19.23
CA MET A 1 3.46 -39.35 -20.05
C MET A 1 2.37 -38.31 -19.88
N SER A 2 2.19 -37.40 -20.84
CA SER A 2 1.21 -36.32 -20.75
C SER A 2 -0.22 -36.90 -20.78
N LYS A 3 -0.92 -36.85 -19.65
CA LYS A 3 -2.30 -37.35 -19.48
C LYS A 3 -3.36 -36.26 -19.74
N PHE A 4 -2.97 -35.01 -20.02
CA PHE A 4 -3.90 -33.89 -20.17
C PHE A 4 -4.33 -33.71 -21.63
N LYS A 5 -5.64 -33.63 -21.87
CA LYS A 5 -6.23 -33.62 -23.22
C LYS A 5 -5.94 -32.34 -24.02
N GLU A 6 -5.59 -31.24 -23.36
CA GLU A 6 -5.09 -29.99 -23.98
C GLU A 6 -4.16 -29.30 -22.95
N PRO A 7 -3.01 -28.72 -23.34
CA PRO A 7 -2.03 -28.16 -22.40
C PRO A 7 -2.50 -26.92 -21.63
N HIS A 8 -3.71 -26.41 -21.86
CA HIS A 8 -4.21 -25.15 -21.26
C HIS A 8 -5.56 -25.27 -20.55
N LYS A 9 -6.09 -26.49 -20.36
CA LYS A 9 -7.36 -26.71 -19.64
C LYS A 9 -7.18 -27.80 -18.59
N ILE A 10 -6.81 -27.38 -17.39
CA ILE A 10 -6.90 -28.24 -16.20
C ILE A 10 -8.17 -27.87 -15.42
N THR A 11 -8.81 -28.88 -14.86
CA THR A 11 -9.96 -28.77 -13.95
C THR A 11 -9.51 -28.39 -12.54
N CYS A 12 -10.42 -27.91 -11.68
CA CYS A 12 -10.10 -27.63 -10.26
C CYS A 12 -9.50 -28.85 -9.54
N LYS A 13 -9.94 -30.05 -9.92
CA LYS A 13 -9.41 -31.31 -9.37
C LYS A 13 -7.95 -31.53 -9.77
N GLU A 14 -7.60 -31.28 -11.04
CA GLU A 14 -6.24 -31.41 -11.54
C GLU A 14 -5.34 -30.29 -11.01
N ALA A 15 -5.87 -29.07 -10.87
CA ALA A 15 -5.17 -27.97 -10.23
C ALA A 15 -4.80 -28.32 -8.79
N ARG A 16 -5.74 -28.83 -7.99
CA ARG A 16 -5.49 -29.29 -6.61
C ARG A 16 -4.38 -30.33 -6.49
N LEU A 17 -4.29 -31.25 -7.45
CA LEU A 17 -3.23 -32.25 -7.49
C LEU A 17 -1.85 -31.66 -7.80
N LEU A 18 -1.79 -30.53 -8.53
CA LEU A 18 -0.55 -29.84 -8.90
C LEU A 18 -0.06 -28.84 -7.84
N MET A 19 -0.93 -28.37 -6.93
CA MET A 19 -0.59 -27.36 -5.91
C MET A 19 0.64 -27.73 -5.07
N VAL A 20 0.62 -28.91 -4.45
CA VAL A 20 1.67 -29.37 -3.54
C VAL A 20 2.99 -29.66 -4.29
N PRO A 21 2.98 -30.40 -5.42
CA PRO A 21 4.19 -30.60 -6.22
C PRO A 21 4.86 -29.32 -6.69
N LEU A 22 4.07 -28.33 -7.16
CA LEU A 22 4.58 -27.02 -7.60
C LEU A 22 5.24 -26.26 -6.45
N TRP A 23 4.62 -26.27 -5.27
CA TRP A 23 5.15 -25.62 -4.06
C TRP A 23 6.44 -26.25 -3.52
N ALA A 24 6.48 -27.58 -3.55
CA ALA A 24 7.64 -28.37 -3.13
C ALA A 24 8.78 -28.35 -4.17
N ASN A 25 8.57 -27.66 -5.31
CA ASN A 25 9.51 -27.58 -6.42
C ASN A 25 9.96 -28.99 -6.87
N MET A 26 9.02 -29.93 -6.91
CA MET A 26 9.30 -31.32 -7.25
C MET A 26 9.80 -31.42 -8.70
N THR A 27 10.89 -32.16 -8.89
CA THR A 27 11.44 -32.42 -10.21
C THR A 27 10.50 -33.33 -10.99
N GLY A 28 10.17 -32.98 -12.24
CA GLY A 28 9.34 -33.80 -13.12
C GLY A 28 8.01 -33.19 -13.55
N ILE A 29 7.65 -32.01 -13.03
CA ILE A 29 6.50 -31.23 -13.51
C ILE A 29 6.90 -30.51 -14.79
N ALA A 30 6.21 -30.82 -15.89
CA ALA A 30 6.48 -30.18 -17.18
C ALA A 30 6.11 -28.70 -17.14
N ASP A 31 6.84 -27.83 -17.83
CA ASP A 31 6.59 -26.38 -17.77
C ASP A 31 5.17 -26.01 -18.23
N GLY A 32 4.60 -26.76 -19.19
CA GLY A 32 3.19 -26.61 -19.57
C GLY A 32 2.18 -26.94 -18.48
N GLU A 33 2.49 -27.86 -17.56
CA GLU A 33 1.63 -28.16 -16.40
C GLU A 33 1.68 -27.03 -15.35
N LYS A 34 2.86 -26.41 -15.18
CA LYS A 34 3.01 -25.22 -14.32
C LYS A 34 2.22 -24.05 -14.88
N GLU A 35 2.32 -23.83 -16.19
CA GLU A 35 1.63 -22.77 -16.90
C GLU A 35 0.12 -22.97 -16.87
N ALA A 36 -0.37 -24.19 -17.10
CA ALA A 36 -1.79 -24.53 -16.99
C ALA A 36 -2.33 -24.30 -15.57
N PHE A 37 -1.54 -24.66 -14.55
CA PHE A 37 -1.90 -24.42 -13.15
C PHE A 37 -1.98 -22.93 -12.82
N ASN A 38 -0.95 -22.17 -13.17
CA ASN A 38 -0.92 -20.72 -12.93
C ASN A 38 -2.08 -20.03 -13.65
N THR A 39 -2.38 -20.44 -14.88
CA THR A 39 -3.54 -19.93 -15.63
C THR A 39 -4.86 -20.28 -14.94
N HIS A 40 -4.98 -21.50 -14.40
CA HIS A 40 -6.20 -21.94 -13.71
C HIS A 40 -6.47 -21.15 -12.43
N ILE A 41 -5.47 -20.96 -11.56
CA ILE A 41 -5.65 -20.20 -10.31
C ILE A 41 -5.86 -18.70 -10.56
N LEU A 42 -5.51 -18.18 -11.74
CA LEU A 42 -5.86 -16.80 -12.13
C LEU A 42 -7.33 -16.64 -12.52
N ILE A 43 -8.03 -17.74 -12.81
CA ILE A 43 -9.43 -17.74 -13.27
C ILE A 43 -10.37 -18.29 -12.18
N CYS A 44 -9.92 -19.28 -11.42
CA CYS A 44 -10.72 -19.92 -10.37
C CYS A 44 -10.34 -19.38 -8.99
N SER A 45 -11.15 -18.46 -8.47
CA SER A 45 -11.02 -17.84 -7.14
C SER A 45 -10.86 -18.88 -6.01
N ALA A 46 -11.67 -19.94 -6.02
CA ALA A 46 -11.61 -21.00 -5.02
C ALA A 46 -10.27 -21.75 -5.03
N CYS A 47 -9.69 -22.04 -6.20
CA CYS A 47 -8.37 -22.68 -6.28
C CYS A 47 -7.23 -21.70 -5.98
N ALA A 48 -7.43 -20.41 -6.22
CA ALA A 48 -6.47 -19.35 -5.85
C ALA A 48 -6.38 -19.17 -4.34
N GLU A 49 -7.53 -19.09 -3.67
CA GLU A 49 -7.65 -19.00 -2.22
C GLU A 49 -7.03 -20.23 -1.55
N GLU A 50 -7.40 -21.44 -1.99
CA GLU A 50 -6.83 -22.69 -1.49
C GLU A 50 -5.30 -22.75 -1.74
N TYR A 51 -4.81 -22.15 -2.83
CA TYR A 51 -3.38 -22.07 -3.14
C TYR A 51 -2.61 -21.12 -2.24
N GLU A 52 -3.19 -19.96 -1.92
CA GLU A 52 -2.60 -19.03 -0.96
C GLU A 52 -2.64 -19.60 0.48
N GLU A 53 -3.73 -20.25 0.89
CA GLU A 53 -3.81 -20.97 2.18
C GLU A 53 -2.77 -22.09 2.27
N THR A 54 -2.65 -22.91 1.22
CA THR A 54 -1.65 -23.99 1.16
C THR A 54 -0.23 -23.43 1.14
N LYS A 55 -0.02 -22.26 0.53
CA LYS A 55 1.26 -21.54 0.51
C LYS A 55 1.67 -21.02 1.88
N GLU A 56 0.74 -20.49 2.66
CA GLU A 56 0.97 -20.10 4.06
C GLU A 56 1.30 -21.31 4.92
N LEU A 57 0.54 -22.41 4.78
CA LEU A 57 0.83 -23.65 5.49
C LEU A 57 2.21 -24.22 5.13
N MET A 58 2.58 -24.19 3.84
CA MET A 58 3.85 -24.72 3.34
C MET A 58 5.05 -23.80 3.62
N SER A 59 4.85 -22.48 3.71
CA SER A 59 5.89 -21.55 4.16
C SER A 59 6.19 -21.76 5.65
N LEU A 60 5.16 -22.01 6.47
CA LEU A 60 5.28 -22.33 7.88
C LEU A 60 5.96 -23.69 8.11
N VAL A 61 5.59 -24.69 7.28
CA VAL A 61 6.30 -25.98 7.22
C VAL A 61 7.76 -25.78 6.81
N LYS A 62 8.10 -25.01 5.76
CA LYS A 62 9.50 -24.77 5.36
C LYS A 62 10.31 -23.98 6.41
N ALA A 63 9.66 -23.11 7.18
CA ALA A 63 10.31 -22.31 8.23
C ALA A 63 10.65 -23.16 9.47
N HIS A 64 9.89 -24.22 9.73
CA HIS A 64 10.06 -25.08 10.92
C HIS A 64 10.61 -26.47 10.64
N TRP A 65 10.51 -26.97 9.41
CA TRP A 65 11.17 -28.19 8.96
C TRP A 65 12.52 -27.80 8.35
N GLY A 66 13.62 -28.29 8.93
CA GLY A 66 14.94 -28.21 8.30
C GLY A 66 14.96 -28.87 6.91
N PRO A 67 16.11 -28.87 6.19
CA PRO A 67 16.19 -29.40 4.83
C PRO A 67 15.58 -30.81 4.77
N ILE A 68 14.53 -30.96 3.96
CA ILE A 68 13.75 -32.19 3.84
C ILE A 68 14.71 -33.31 3.44
N SER A 69 14.83 -34.33 4.30
CA SER A 69 15.69 -35.48 4.02
C SER A 69 15.26 -36.21 2.74
N SER A 70 16.20 -36.85 2.06
CA SER A 70 15.91 -37.68 0.88
C SER A 70 14.84 -38.73 1.15
N GLU A 71 14.83 -39.31 2.34
CA GLU A 71 13.84 -40.28 2.81
C GLU A 71 12.44 -39.65 2.93
N THR A 72 12.34 -38.46 3.50
CA THR A 72 11.07 -37.73 3.64
C THR A 72 10.51 -37.34 2.27
N ARG A 73 11.37 -36.93 1.33
CA ARG A 73 10.97 -36.64 -0.06
C ARG A 73 10.41 -37.87 -0.76
N LYS A 74 11.07 -39.03 -0.62
CA LYS A 74 10.57 -40.31 -1.16
C LYS A 74 9.25 -40.76 -0.54
N LEU A 75 9.04 -40.51 0.76
CA LEU A 75 7.78 -40.82 1.44
C LEU A 75 6.63 -39.93 0.96
N LEU A 76 6.88 -38.63 0.73
CA LEU A 76 5.90 -37.70 0.18
C LEU A 76 5.54 -38.05 -1.28
N GLU A 77 6.53 -38.40 -2.10
CA GLU A 77 6.31 -38.87 -3.47
C GLU A 77 5.50 -40.17 -3.51
N LYS A 78 5.78 -41.12 -2.60
CA LYS A 78 5.02 -42.36 -2.47
C LYS A 78 3.58 -42.13 -1.99
N ALA A 79 3.40 -41.24 -1.00
CA ALA A 79 2.07 -40.88 -0.49
C ALA A 79 1.22 -40.17 -1.54
N ALA A 80 1.81 -39.30 -2.35
CA ALA A 80 1.12 -38.64 -3.47
C ALA A 80 0.63 -39.65 -4.52
N TYR A 81 1.39 -40.73 -4.75
CA TYR A 81 1.03 -41.79 -5.70
C TYR A 81 -0.06 -42.75 -5.16
N GLU A 82 -0.06 -43.05 -3.86
CA GLU A 82 -1.05 -43.95 -3.24
C GLU A 82 -2.44 -43.30 -3.07
N ILE A 83 -2.54 -41.96 -3.08
CA ILE A 83 -3.81 -41.22 -3.03
C ILE A 83 -4.60 -41.37 -4.35
N GLU A 84 -3.96 -41.72 -5.47
CA GLU A 84 -4.61 -41.90 -6.77
C GLU A 84 -5.51 -43.16 -6.82
N GLU A 85 -5.31 -44.14 -5.94
CA GLU A 85 -5.96 -45.47 -6.06
C GLU A 85 -7.10 -45.73 -5.04
N LYS A 86 -7.22 -44.95 -3.95
CA LYS A 86 -8.24 -45.19 -2.91
C LYS A 86 -8.80 -43.91 -2.32
N LEU A 87 -9.85 -43.37 -2.93
CA LEU A 87 -10.71 -42.37 -2.28
C LEU A 87 -12.15 -42.90 -2.19
N PRO A 88 -12.55 -43.51 -1.06
CA PRO A 88 -13.91 -43.38 -0.56
C PRO A 88 -14.06 -41.99 0.08
N GLN A 89 -15.24 -41.38 -0.13
CA GLN A 89 -15.63 -40.05 0.36
C GLN A 89 -15.24 -39.83 1.83
N THR A 90 -14.32 -38.90 2.09
CA THR A 90 -13.81 -38.64 3.44
C THR A 90 -14.71 -37.69 4.20
N ARG A 91 -15.29 -38.24 5.26
CA ARG A 91 -15.93 -37.56 6.39
C ARG A 91 -14.95 -36.54 7.00
N ARG A 92 -15.42 -35.31 7.27
CA ARG A 92 -14.66 -34.30 8.03
C ARG A 92 -14.34 -34.85 9.42
N MET A 93 -13.04 -34.87 9.76
CA MET A 93 -12.54 -35.13 11.10
C MET A 93 -12.36 -33.81 11.85
N THR A 94 -12.56 -33.82 13.15
CA THR A 94 -12.25 -32.68 14.02
C THR A 94 -10.74 -32.55 14.25
N VAL A 95 -10.29 -31.37 14.68
CA VAL A 95 -8.86 -31.08 14.91
C VAL A 95 -8.23 -32.04 15.94
N GLU A 96 -8.96 -32.36 17.02
CA GLU A 96 -8.48 -33.30 18.04
C GLU A 96 -8.41 -34.73 17.50
N GLU A 97 -9.40 -35.17 16.70
CA GLU A 97 -9.35 -36.48 16.05
C GLU A 97 -8.21 -36.57 15.04
N GLY A 98 -7.92 -35.47 14.33
CA GLY A 98 -6.79 -35.35 13.42
C GLY A 98 -5.45 -35.42 14.15
N TRP A 99 -5.34 -34.77 15.31
CA TRP A 99 -4.14 -34.79 16.13
C TRP A 99 -3.85 -36.17 16.73
N GLN A 100 -4.87 -36.85 17.25
CA GLN A 100 -4.73 -38.22 17.77
C GLN A 100 -4.43 -39.24 16.65
N ASP A 101 -4.97 -39.02 15.45
CA ASP A 101 -4.66 -39.85 14.29
C ASP A 101 -3.22 -39.64 13.79
N LEU A 102 -2.72 -38.41 13.84
CA LEU A 102 -1.34 -38.05 13.53
C LEU A 102 -0.35 -38.70 14.52
N LEU A 103 -0.61 -38.60 15.83
CA LEU A 103 0.23 -39.23 16.87
C LEU A 103 0.24 -40.76 16.76
N ARG A 104 -0.85 -41.38 16.30
CA ARG A 104 -0.92 -42.83 16.04
C ARG A 104 -0.11 -43.25 14.83
N ARG A 105 -0.09 -42.43 13.77
CA ARG A 105 0.63 -42.70 12.52
C ARG A 105 2.12 -42.40 12.62
N CYS A 106 2.50 -41.50 13.52
CA CYS A 106 3.89 -41.09 13.74
C CYS A 106 4.24 -41.17 15.24
N PRO A 107 4.55 -42.38 15.76
CA PRO A 107 4.85 -42.59 17.18
C PRO A 107 6.04 -41.77 17.70
N ASP A 108 7.02 -41.49 16.83
CA ASP A 108 8.26 -40.77 17.17
C ASP A 108 8.00 -39.32 17.60
N LEU A 109 6.88 -38.72 17.19
CA LEU A 109 6.44 -37.39 17.63
C LEU A 109 6.04 -37.38 19.12
N ALA A 110 5.53 -38.50 19.65
CA ALA A 110 5.21 -38.62 21.07
C ALA A 110 6.48 -38.75 21.93
N GLU A 111 7.57 -39.30 21.37
CA GLU A 111 8.82 -39.57 22.09
C GLU A 111 9.61 -38.30 22.41
N ASN A 112 9.48 -37.25 21.58
CA ASN A 112 10.14 -35.95 21.80
C ASN A 112 9.54 -35.07 22.90
N THR A 113 8.46 -35.51 23.56
CA THR A 113 7.87 -34.82 24.72
C THR A 113 8.50 -35.20 26.07
N LYS A 114 9.46 -36.14 26.09
CA LYS A 114 10.16 -36.57 27.32
C LYS A 114 11.62 -36.16 27.28
N ARG A 115 11.96 -34.95 27.78
CA ARG A 115 13.34 -34.60 28.15
C ARG A 115 13.62 -34.78 29.66
N PRO A 116 14.88 -35.10 30.05
CA PRO A 116 15.22 -35.73 31.34
C PRO A 116 15.44 -34.73 32.50
N LYS A 117 15.25 -35.22 33.73
CA LYS A 117 15.12 -34.47 34.99
C LYS A 117 16.41 -33.81 35.56
N SER A 118 17.55 -33.79 34.86
CA SER A 118 18.83 -33.36 35.47
C SER A 118 19.24 -31.89 35.26
N LEU A 119 18.48 -31.09 34.52
CA LEU A 119 18.85 -29.69 34.23
C LEU A 119 18.18 -28.63 35.14
N ARG A 120 17.53 -29.02 36.25
CA ARG A 120 16.91 -28.07 37.21
C ARG A 120 17.81 -27.64 38.37
N LEU A 121 18.95 -28.32 38.60
CA LEU A 121 19.77 -28.08 39.79
C LEU A 121 20.82 -26.96 39.61
N PHE A 122 21.22 -26.64 38.38
CA PHE A 122 22.28 -25.65 38.13
C PHE A 122 21.80 -24.20 38.04
N ILE A 123 20.49 -23.95 37.92
CA ILE A 123 19.94 -22.58 37.80
C ILE A 123 19.80 -21.90 39.18
N HIS A 124 19.69 -22.66 40.28
CA HIS A 124 19.45 -22.09 41.61
C HIS A 124 20.71 -21.57 42.33
N ILE A 125 21.92 -21.92 41.86
CA ILE A 125 23.18 -21.52 42.51
C ILE A 125 23.73 -20.20 41.92
N GLY A 126 23.45 -19.90 40.64
CA GLY A 126 23.92 -18.68 39.99
C GLY A 126 23.21 -17.39 40.43
N ALA A 127 21.92 -17.47 40.75
CA ALA A 127 21.12 -16.29 41.11
C ALA A 127 21.44 -15.72 42.50
N ALA A 128 21.90 -16.54 43.45
CA ALA A 128 22.21 -16.10 44.81
C ALA A 128 23.52 -15.29 44.90
N ALA A 129 24.51 -15.57 44.03
CA ALA A 129 25.80 -14.88 44.03
C ALA A 129 25.70 -13.45 43.46
N ALA A 130 24.83 -13.22 42.46
CA ALA A 130 24.65 -11.90 41.86
C ALA A 130 23.96 -10.91 42.80
N CYS A 131 23.01 -11.36 43.62
CA CYS A 131 22.29 -10.50 44.57
C CYS A 131 23.17 -10.04 45.75
N PHE A 132 24.15 -10.85 46.18
CA PHE A 132 25.07 -10.47 47.25
C PHE A 132 26.06 -9.37 46.82
N ILE A 133 26.50 -9.37 45.56
CA ILE A 133 27.44 -8.36 45.04
C ILE A 133 26.75 -6.99 44.90
N ILE A 134 25.49 -6.96 44.47
CA ILE A 134 24.70 -5.72 44.33
C ILE A 134 24.38 -5.11 45.71
N GLY A 135 24.06 -5.94 46.71
CA GLY A 135 23.80 -5.48 48.07
C GLY A 135 25.02 -4.88 48.78
N ILE A 136 26.22 -5.44 48.54
CA ILE A 136 27.47 -4.93 49.14
C ILE A 136 27.90 -3.61 48.49
N LEU A 137 27.73 -3.46 47.17
CA LEU A 137 28.04 -2.21 46.47
C LEU A 137 27.09 -1.06 46.86
N ALA A 138 25.81 -1.35 47.09
CA ALA A 138 24.83 -0.35 47.55
C ALA A 138 25.13 0.17 48.98
N TRP A 139 25.65 -0.68 49.87
CA TRP A 139 25.98 -0.29 51.24
C TRP A 139 27.21 0.64 51.34
N ILE A 140 28.21 0.41 50.48
CA ILE A 140 29.46 1.18 50.46
C ILE A 140 29.23 2.61 49.94
N VAL A 141 28.27 2.80 49.02
CA VAL A 141 27.94 4.13 48.46
C VAL A 141 27.14 4.98 49.47
N PHE A 142 26.36 4.39 50.36
CA PHE A 142 25.51 5.12 51.31
C PHE A 142 26.16 5.45 52.66
N SER A 143 27.38 4.96 52.93
CA SER A 143 27.98 5.02 54.27
C SER A 143 29.25 5.88 54.35
N LYS A 144 29.22 7.13 53.89
CA LYS A 144 30.21 8.15 54.30
C LYS A 144 29.59 9.55 54.41
N PRO A 145 29.58 10.20 55.59
CA PRO A 145 29.20 11.59 55.71
C PRO A 145 30.42 12.47 55.38
N GLN A 146 30.29 13.39 54.41
CA GLN A 146 31.24 14.47 54.24
C GLN A 146 30.55 15.83 54.39
N THR A 147 31.00 16.52 55.43
CA THR A 147 30.83 17.95 55.74
C THR A 147 31.29 18.83 54.58
N VAL A 148 30.42 19.79 54.20
CA VAL A 148 30.69 20.82 53.19
C VAL A 148 31.09 22.13 53.88
N PRO A 149 32.17 22.82 53.47
CA PRO A 149 32.36 24.22 53.79
C PRO A 149 31.57 25.09 52.80
N GLN A 150 30.75 25.98 53.34
CA GLN A 150 30.01 26.99 52.58
C GLN A 150 30.97 27.96 51.89
N THR A 151 30.84 28.10 50.57
CA THR A 151 31.29 29.31 49.87
C THR A 151 30.16 29.78 48.96
N SER A 152 29.63 30.95 49.29
CA SER A 152 28.51 31.61 48.66
C SER A 152 28.90 32.25 47.31
N PHE A 153 28.25 31.82 46.24
CA PHE A 153 28.02 32.63 45.05
C PHE A 153 26.52 32.56 44.70
N PRO A 154 25.81 33.68 44.54
CA PRO A 154 24.40 33.67 44.17
C PRO A 154 24.30 33.46 42.65
N GLN A 155 24.12 32.21 42.22
CA GLN A 155 23.67 31.93 40.88
C GLN A 155 22.19 31.54 40.97
N GLN A 156 21.34 32.43 40.47
CA GLN A 156 19.92 32.15 40.23
C GLN A 156 19.81 30.81 39.51
N VAL A 157 19.30 29.80 40.20
CA VAL A 157 18.82 28.59 39.57
C VAL A 157 17.52 28.99 38.88
N ALA A 158 17.63 29.43 37.63
CA ALA A 158 16.51 29.35 36.72
C ALA A 158 16.07 27.88 36.72
N ALA A 159 14.84 27.63 37.17
CA ALA A 159 14.23 26.32 37.04
C ALA A 159 14.38 25.87 35.58
N ILE A 160 15.03 24.72 35.36
CA ILE A 160 15.02 24.07 34.06
C ILE A 160 13.54 23.93 33.70
N PRO A 161 13.03 24.58 32.64
CA PRO A 161 11.64 24.41 32.26
C PRO A 161 11.46 22.93 31.96
N ALA A 162 10.52 22.29 32.66
CA ALA A 162 10.11 20.94 32.32
C ALA A 162 9.79 20.92 30.82
N SER A 163 10.41 20.03 30.06
CA SER A 163 10.17 19.87 28.63
C SER A 163 8.66 19.64 28.41
N SER A 164 7.93 20.69 28.07
CA SER A 164 6.47 20.66 28.02
C SER A 164 6.00 20.58 26.57
N VAL A 165 5.14 19.62 26.26
CA VAL A 165 4.41 19.59 24.98
C VAL A 165 3.35 20.70 25.01
N LYS A 166 3.34 21.55 23.99
CA LYS A 166 2.31 22.59 23.83
C LYS A 166 1.12 21.98 23.10
N ILE A 167 -0.06 21.98 23.73
CA ILE A 167 -1.29 21.46 23.13
C ILE A 167 -2.28 22.63 22.96
N GLU A 168 -2.80 22.81 21.76
CA GLU A 168 -3.74 23.88 21.45
C GLU A 168 -5.00 23.31 20.80
N LEU A 169 -6.18 23.66 21.32
CA LEU A 169 -7.47 23.35 20.70
C LEU A 169 -7.73 24.33 19.55
N VAL A 170 -7.93 23.80 18.34
CA VAL A 170 -8.25 24.61 17.17
C VAL A 170 -9.72 25.03 17.21
N LYS A 171 -9.98 26.34 17.19
CA LYS A 171 -11.33 26.91 17.09
C LYS A 171 -11.39 27.98 16.00
N PRO A 172 -12.58 28.27 15.43
CA PRO A 172 -12.74 29.31 14.41
C PRO A 172 -12.28 30.71 14.84
N ALA A 173 -12.37 31.02 16.14
CA ALA A 173 -12.00 32.31 16.72
C ALA A 173 -10.52 32.40 17.15
N GLY A 174 -9.71 31.36 16.87
CA GLY A 174 -8.33 31.24 17.31
C GLY A 174 -8.08 30.04 18.22
N ASN A 175 -6.83 29.60 18.30
CA ASN A 175 -6.46 28.40 19.06
C ASN A 175 -6.40 28.68 20.57
N ILE A 176 -6.84 27.73 21.40
CA ILE A 176 -6.84 27.83 22.85
C ILE A 176 -5.83 26.84 23.42
N ALA A 177 -4.81 27.31 24.16
CA ALA A 177 -3.87 26.43 24.84
C ALA A 177 -4.59 25.59 25.92
N ILE A 178 -4.34 24.28 25.91
CA ILE A 178 -4.83 23.34 26.91
C ILE A 178 -3.68 23.02 27.88
N SER A 179 -3.92 23.20 29.18
CA SER A 179 -2.93 22.86 30.22
C SER A 179 -3.05 21.43 30.73
N ASP A 180 -4.18 20.77 30.46
CA ASP A 180 -4.39 19.35 30.77
C ASP A 180 -3.77 18.49 29.65
N ASN A 181 -3.01 17.47 30.05
CA ASN A 181 -2.43 16.51 29.12
C ASN A 181 -3.41 15.41 28.73
N LYS A 182 -4.52 15.25 29.47
CA LYS A 182 -5.59 14.30 29.17
C LYS A 182 -6.75 15.02 28.50
N ILE A 183 -7.16 14.53 27.33
CA ILE A 183 -8.31 15.02 26.58
C ILE A 183 -9.32 13.90 26.43
N ILE A 184 -10.55 14.17 26.86
CA ILE A 184 -11.71 13.31 26.62
C ILE A 184 -12.67 14.09 25.69
N THR A 185 -13.14 13.44 24.63
CA THR A 185 -14.22 13.92 23.79
C THR A 185 -15.51 13.18 24.16
N ASP A 186 -16.58 13.94 24.37
CA ASP A 186 -17.92 13.38 24.56
C ASP A 186 -18.52 13.10 23.17
N ASN A 187 -19.52 13.88 22.74
CA ASN A 187 -20.19 13.71 21.45
C ASN A 187 -19.69 14.65 20.33
N GLU A 188 -18.58 15.35 20.54
CA GLU A 188 -18.07 16.35 19.58
C GLU A 188 -16.66 16.01 19.10
N LEU A 189 -16.46 16.17 17.79
CA LEU A 189 -15.13 16.13 17.18
C LEU A 189 -14.31 17.33 17.65
N LYS A 190 -13.07 17.09 18.05
CA LYS A 190 -12.13 18.15 18.43
C LYS A 190 -10.88 18.06 17.57
N THR A 191 -10.28 19.20 17.25
CA THR A 191 -9.01 19.25 16.52
C THR A 191 -7.96 19.91 17.42
N LEU A 192 -6.84 19.23 17.61
CA LEU A 192 -5.69 19.70 18.37
C LEU A 192 -4.55 20.07 17.42
N LEU A 193 -3.77 21.06 17.83
CA LEU A 193 -2.47 21.40 17.28
C LEU A 193 -1.41 21.18 18.35
N ILE A 194 -0.50 20.25 18.11
CA ILE A 194 0.55 19.84 19.04
C ILE A 194 1.87 20.47 18.59
N ASN A 195 2.55 21.15 19.52
CA ASN A 195 3.78 21.90 19.29
C ASN A 195 3.70 22.87 18.11
N GLY A 196 2.50 23.36 17.80
CA GLY A 196 2.25 24.30 16.70
C GLY A 196 2.27 23.70 15.30
N LYS A 197 2.41 22.36 15.14
CA LYS A 197 2.67 21.74 13.84
C LYS A 197 1.97 20.41 13.59
N HIS A 198 1.83 19.53 14.58
CA HIS A 198 1.13 18.26 14.37
C HIS A 198 -0.38 18.47 14.57
N LYS A 199 -1.18 18.20 13.55
CA LYS A 199 -2.63 18.38 13.60
C LYS A 199 -3.30 17.04 13.87
N MET A 200 -4.15 16.99 14.89
CA MET A 200 -4.84 15.77 15.31
C MET A 200 -6.33 16.02 15.43
N ALA A 201 -7.15 15.34 14.64
CA ALA A 201 -8.59 15.27 14.84
C ALA A 201 -8.91 14.09 15.77
N LEU A 202 -9.79 14.33 16.75
CA LEU A 202 -10.27 13.35 17.72
C LEU A 202 -11.74 13.11 17.44
N ASN A 203 -12.11 11.85 17.20
CA ASN A 203 -13.51 11.47 17.05
C ASN A 203 -14.27 11.63 18.38
N ALA A 204 -15.60 11.49 18.35
CA ALA A 204 -16.42 11.41 19.56
C ALA A 204 -16.06 10.17 20.40
N GLY A 205 -16.05 10.30 21.73
CA GLY A 205 -15.73 9.20 22.66
C GLY A 205 -14.24 8.85 22.77
N THR A 206 -13.35 9.71 22.28
CA THR A 206 -11.89 9.52 22.32
C THR A 206 -11.30 9.95 23.67
N ASN A 207 -10.50 9.06 24.27
CA ASN A 207 -9.75 9.28 25.49
C ASN A 207 -8.25 9.18 25.18
N VAL A 208 -7.60 10.33 25.11
CA VAL A 208 -6.18 10.44 24.74
C VAL A 208 -5.42 11.26 25.78
N SER A 209 -4.16 10.91 26.03
CA SER A 209 -3.24 11.77 26.77
C SER A 209 -1.94 11.97 26.01
N ILE A 210 -1.42 13.19 26.02
CA ILE A 210 -0.23 13.58 25.26
C ILE A 210 0.87 13.99 26.24
N GLU A 211 2.00 13.28 26.19
CA GLU A 211 3.13 13.45 27.10
C GLU A 211 4.42 13.79 26.32
N PRO A 212 5.35 14.54 26.92
CA PRO A 212 6.67 14.75 26.33
C PRO A 212 7.46 13.44 26.29
N LEU A 213 8.11 13.18 25.16
CA LEU A 213 8.98 12.01 24.96
C LEU A 213 10.37 12.48 24.57
N THR A 214 11.40 12.09 25.32
CA THR A 214 12.79 12.43 24.96
C THR A 214 13.52 11.17 24.54
N ILE A 215 13.96 11.11 23.28
CA ILE A 215 14.80 10.02 22.74
C ILE A 215 16.04 10.66 22.12
N ASN A 216 17.23 10.21 22.51
CA ASN A 216 18.51 10.69 21.97
C ASN A 216 18.67 12.23 22.03
N SER A 217 18.15 12.87 23.08
CA SER A 217 18.10 14.34 23.25
C SER A 217 17.13 15.10 22.34
N ASN A 218 16.35 14.41 21.50
CA ASN A 218 15.25 15.01 20.73
C ASN A 218 13.96 14.96 21.56
N LEU A 219 13.30 16.11 21.68
CA LEU A 219 12.02 16.25 22.36
C LEU A 219 10.88 16.03 21.36
N GLY A 220 10.20 14.89 21.48
CA GLY A 220 9.03 14.53 20.72
C GLY A 220 7.79 14.31 21.57
N CYS A 221 6.83 13.57 21.03
CA CYS A 221 5.50 13.39 21.60
C CYS A 221 5.16 11.91 21.77
N LEU A 222 4.68 11.54 22.95
CA LEU A 222 4.01 10.27 23.21
C LEU A 222 2.51 10.52 23.35
N VAL A 223 1.72 9.95 22.46
CA VAL A 223 0.26 10.02 22.45
C VAL A 223 -0.27 8.69 22.96
N LYS A 224 -0.80 8.64 24.18
CA LYS A 224 -1.47 7.45 24.72
C LYS A 224 -2.96 7.52 24.38
N LEU A 225 -3.38 6.73 23.40
CA LEU A 225 -4.77 6.58 23.00
C LEU A 225 -5.39 5.40 23.76
N ASN A 226 -6.08 5.67 24.86
CA ASN A 226 -6.66 4.62 25.70
C ASN A 226 -7.90 3.99 25.05
N SER A 227 -8.71 4.81 24.37
CA SER A 227 -9.90 4.37 23.64
C SER A 227 -10.33 5.42 22.62
N GLY A 228 -11.03 5.00 21.58
CA GLY A 228 -11.59 5.88 20.55
C GLY A 228 -10.70 5.98 19.32
N GLU A 229 -10.80 7.08 18.59
CA GLU A 229 -10.24 7.21 17.25
C GLU A 229 -9.61 8.59 17.05
N ILE A 230 -8.42 8.61 16.45
CA ILE A 230 -7.71 9.83 16.09
C ILE A 230 -7.20 9.76 14.66
N TYR A 231 -7.28 10.89 13.97
CA TYR A 231 -6.67 11.09 12.67
C TYR A 231 -5.60 12.18 12.80
N THR A 232 -4.35 11.84 12.51
CA THR A 232 -3.20 12.70 12.81
C THR A 232 -2.34 12.92 11.58
N HIS A 233 -2.04 14.19 11.32
CA HIS A 233 -0.98 14.62 10.42
C HIS A 233 0.24 15.01 11.24
N VAL A 234 1.33 14.26 11.09
CA VAL A 234 2.61 14.48 11.77
C VAL A 234 3.61 15.03 10.77
N GLU A 235 3.97 16.31 10.88
CA GLU A 235 5.08 16.88 10.13
C GLU A 235 6.42 16.18 10.44
N HIS A 236 7.25 15.96 9.42
CA HIS A 236 8.58 15.39 9.59
C HIS A 236 9.57 16.46 10.08
N ASP A 237 10.03 16.33 11.32
CA ASP A 237 10.90 17.32 11.98
C ASP A 237 12.10 16.70 12.72
N GLY A 238 12.31 15.38 12.57
CA GLY A 238 13.34 14.62 13.27
C GLY A 238 13.06 14.32 14.75
N ASN A 239 11.92 14.75 15.30
CA ASN A 239 11.51 14.43 16.67
C ASN A 239 10.63 13.17 16.69
N PRO A 240 10.74 12.32 17.73
CA PRO A 240 9.97 11.09 17.80
C PRO A 240 8.48 11.39 18.02
N PHE A 241 7.62 10.75 17.23
CA PHE A 241 6.18 10.77 17.47
C PHE A 241 5.69 9.34 17.61
N ILE A 242 5.16 8.98 18.78
CA ILE A 242 4.71 7.62 19.08
C ILE A 242 3.25 7.68 19.51
N VAL A 243 2.40 6.84 18.92
CA VAL A 243 1.05 6.58 19.45
C VAL A 243 1.06 5.22 20.15
N GLN A 244 0.67 5.19 21.42
CA GLN A 244 0.52 3.96 22.18
C GLN A 244 -0.96 3.70 22.42
N THR A 245 -1.42 2.50 22.09
CA THR A 245 -2.76 1.99 22.38
C THR A 245 -2.67 0.88 23.43
N PRO A 246 -3.80 0.34 23.94
CA PRO A 246 -3.75 -0.82 24.84
C PRO A 246 -3.09 -2.05 24.21
N ASN A 247 -3.26 -2.24 22.89
CA ASN A 247 -2.84 -3.45 22.19
C ASN A 247 -1.51 -3.31 21.43
N GLY A 248 -0.89 -2.12 21.43
CA GLY A 248 0.37 -1.94 20.71
C GLY A 248 0.85 -0.49 20.67
N LYS A 249 1.87 -0.24 19.85
CA LYS A 249 2.41 1.10 19.61
C LYS A 249 2.75 1.31 18.15
N ALA A 250 2.48 2.51 17.66
CA ALA A 250 2.84 2.99 16.34
C ALA A 250 3.99 4.00 16.46
N ILE A 251 5.06 3.80 15.69
CA ILE A 251 6.18 4.73 15.58
C ILE A 251 6.04 5.49 14.26
N ILE A 252 5.99 6.82 14.35
CA ILE A 252 5.61 7.68 13.24
C ILE A 252 6.78 8.60 12.88
N THR A 253 7.03 8.69 11.58
CA THR A 253 8.06 9.57 11.01
C THR A 253 7.47 10.30 9.80
N GLY A 254 6.87 11.47 9.99
CA GLY A 254 6.35 12.26 8.87
C GLY A 254 5.20 11.57 8.13
N THR A 255 4.01 11.48 8.72
CA THR A 255 2.94 10.59 8.23
C THR A 255 1.57 11.17 8.52
N THR A 256 0.62 10.91 7.64
CA THR A 256 -0.81 11.12 7.87
C THR A 256 -1.48 9.76 8.06
N PHE A 257 -2.11 9.54 9.22
CA PHE A 257 -2.68 8.25 9.58
C PHE A 257 -3.93 8.38 10.45
N ASP A 258 -4.75 7.34 10.42
CA ASP A 258 -5.85 7.10 11.35
C ASP A 258 -5.48 5.94 12.27
N ILE A 259 -5.76 6.07 13.56
CA ILE A 259 -5.65 4.96 14.49
C ILE A 259 -6.87 4.92 15.42
N LYS A 260 -7.47 3.73 15.48
CA LYS A 260 -8.61 3.41 16.33
C LYS A 260 -8.21 2.40 17.39
N ALA A 261 -8.42 2.75 18.65
CA ALA A 261 -8.22 1.89 19.81
C ALA A 261 -9.56 1.45 20.39
N GLU A 262 -9.77 0.14 20.40
CA GLU A 262 -10.87 -0.56 21.06
C GLU A 262 -10.26 -1.50 22.13
N ASP A 263 -11.10 -1.99 23.04
CA ASP A 263 -10.66 -2.75 24.22
C ASP A 263 -9.71 -3.91 23.89
N ASN A 264 -9.91 -4.56 22.75
CA ASN A 264 -9.13 -5.71 22.31
C ASN A 264 -8.63 -5.56 20.86
N LYS A 265 -8.63 -4.35 20.31
CA LYS A 265 -8.24 -4.13 18.93
C LYS A 265 -7.59 -2.79 18.72
N THR A 266 -6.53 -2.76 17.92
CA THR A 266 -5.96 -1.53 17.38
C THR A 266 -5.98 -1.62 15.86
N THR A 267 -6.66 -0.67 15.23
CA THR A 267 -6.70 -0.56 13.76
C THR A 267 -5.91 0.66 13.35
N LEU A 268 -4.95 0.48 12.44
CA LEU A 268 -4.13 1.54 11.88
C LEU A 268 -4.38 1.63 10.38
N ILE A 269 -4.65 2.83 9.88
CA ILE A 269 -4.79 3.12 8.45
C ILE A 269 -3.80 4.24 8.11
N VAL A 270 -3.01 4.06 7.07
CA VAL A 270 -2.01 5.06 6.66
C VAL A 270 -2.48 5.75 5.39
N SER A 271 -2.72 7.05 5.47
CA SER A 271 -3.10 7.88 4.32
C SER A 271 -1.87 8.34 3.54
N GLU A 272 -0.79 8.71 4.24
CA GLU A 272 0.44 9.22 3.64
C GLU A 272 1.64 8.81 4.47
N GLY A 273 2.75 8.41 3.83
CA GLY A 273 3.96 8.00 4.51
C GLY A 273 3.94 6.52 4.91
N CYS A 274 4.59 6.22 6.03
CA CYS A 274 4.73 4.86 6.53
C CYS A 274 4.83 4.85 8.07
N VAL A 275 4.16 3.89 8.69
CA VAL A 275 4.14 3.70 10.14
C VAL A 275 4.69 2.34 10.49
N GLN A 276 5.55 2.28 11.50
CA GLN A 276 5.96 1.02 12.13
C GLN A 276 4.93 0.68 13.21
N LEU A 277 4.10 -0.33 12.99
CA LEU A 277 3.15 -0.83 13.99
C LEU A 277 3.79 -2.00 14.74
N GLN A 278 3.87 -1.91 16.06
CA GLN A 278 4.53 -2.89 16.92
C GLN A 278 3.57 -3.41 17.98
N SER A 279 3.57 -4.73 18.18
CA SER A 279 3.03 -5.42 19.35
C SER A 279 4.20 -5.77 20.31
N GLU A 280 3.93 -6.55 21.37
CA GLU A 280 5.01 -7.13 22.17
C GLU A 280 5.80 -8.22 21.42
N GLU A 281 5.16 -8.94 20.50
CA GLU A 281 5.73 -10.11 19.83
C GLU A 281 6.45 -9.77 18.51
N ASP A 282 5.89 -8.87 17.71
CA ASP A 282 6.36 -8.57 16.34
C ASP A 282 6.02 -7.13 15.89
N GLU A 283 6.62 -6.73 14.76
CA GLU A 283 6.42 -5.44 14.10
C GLU A 283 6.14 -5.55 12.60
N VAL A 284 5.33 -4.61 12.09
CA VAL A 284 5.01 -4.52 10.67
C VAL A 284 5.08 -3.08 10.17
N SER A 285 5.54 -2.90 8.94
CA SER A 285 5.60 -1.62 8.26
C SER A 285 4.33 -1.42 7.44
N VAL A 286 3.52 -0.42 7.79
CA VAL A 286 2.25 -0.10 7.14
C VAL A 286 2.45 1.15 6.28
N GLY A 287 2.30 1.01 4.96
CA GLY A 287 2.47 2.10 4.00
C GLY A 287 1.16 2.77 3.60
N ALA A 288 1.27 3.88 2.87
CA ALA A 288 0.12 4.62 2.34
C ALA A 288 -0.87 3.73 1.56
N GLY A 289 -2.17 3.93 1.80
CA GLY A 289 -3.24 3.14 1.20
C GLY A 289 -3.43 1.76 1.85
N GLN A 290 -2.75 1.48 2.97
CA GLN A 290 -2.83 0.20 3.66
C GLN A 290 -3.40 0.35 5.07
N LEU A 291 -4.01 -0.74 5.53
CA LEU A 291 -4.51 -0.94 6.87
C LEU A 291 -3.79 -2.16 7.48
N SER A 292 -3.51 -2.08 8.77
CA SER A 292 -3.12 -3.22 9.60
C SER A 292 -3.87 -3.16 10.92
N GLN A 293 -3.99 -4.30 11.58
CA GLN A 293 -4.68 -4.42 12.86
C GLN A 293 -3.91 -5.33 13.81
N ILE A 294 -3.97 -4.98 15.09
CA ILE A 294 -3.62 -5.86 16.20
C ILE A 294 -4.94 -6.24 16.86
N VAL A 295 -5.17 -7.54 17.05
CA VAL A 295 -6.35 -8.07 17.75
C VAL A 295 -5.87 -8.85 18.96
N ASP A 296 -6.39 -8.51 20.14
CA ASP A 296 -5.88 -8.96 21.43
C ASP A 296 -4.35 -8.70 21.53
N ASP A 297 -3.60 -9.56 22.23
CA ASP A 297 -2.13 -9.44 22.37
C ASP A 297 -1.35 -10.10 21.21
N SER A 298 -1.94 -10.23 20.02
CA SER A 298 -1.32 -10.89 18.87
C SER A 298 -0.34 -10.00 18.09
N ALA A 299 0.50 -10.62 17.27
CA ALA A 299 1.32 -9.92 16.28
C ALA A 299 0.45 -9.09 15.30
N PRO A 300 0.94 -7.94 14.81
CA PRO A 300 0.21 -7.13 13.84
C PRO A 300 -0.08 -7.91 12.56
N ALA A 301 -1.31 -7.83 12.04
CA ALA A 301 -1.66 -8.44 10.77
C ALA A 301 -0.87 -7.83 9.61
N LEU A 302 -0.58 -8.64 8.58
CA LEU A 302 0.10 -8.13 7.38
C LEU A 302 -0.71 -6.99 6.73
N PRO A 303 -0.07 -5.94 6.18
CA PRO A 303 -0.77 -4.77 5.70
C PRO A 303 -1.62 -5.09 4.46
N LEU A 304 -2.90 -4.77 4.52
CA LEU A 304 -3.86 -4.96 3.44
C LEU A 304 -4.21 -3.63 2.78
N LYS A 305 -4.46 -3.62 1.47
CA LYS A 305 -4.95 -2.41 0.79
C LYS A 305 -6.36 -2.07 1.29
N CYS A 306 -6.63 -0.78 1.48
CA CYS A 306 -7.94 -0.29 1.93
C CYS A 306 -8.33 1.02 1.22
N ASP A 307 -9.61 1.35 1.28
CA ASP A 307 -10.12 2.66 0.88
C ASP A 307 -9.99 3.65 2.05
N VAL A 308 -8.85 4.34 2.08
CA VAL A 308 -8.53 5.32 3.13
C VAL A 308 -9.55 6.46 3.17
N SER A 309 -10.06 6.91 2.02
CA SER A 309 -10.94 8.07 1.94
C SER A 309 -12.26 7.83 2.68
N SER A 310 -12.85 6.65 2.47
CA SER A 310 -14.07 6.22 3.14
C SER A 310 -13.86 6.04 4.65
N LEU A 311 -12.77 5.41 5.04
CA LEU A 311 -12.49 5.12 6.45
C LEU A 311 -12.12 6.38 7.26
N THR A 312 -11.58 7.41 6.61
CA THR A 312 -11.12 8.65 7.28
C THR A 312 -12.02 9.87 7.01
N ALA A 313 -13.15 9.68 6.32
CA ALA A 313 -14.12 10.73 5.99
C ALA A 313 -14.63 11.49 7.23
N TRP A 314 -14.72 10.79 8.37
CA TRP A 314 -15.14 11.37 9.65
C TRP A 314 -14.22 12.52 10.11
N ALA A 315 -12.92 12.45 9.80
CA ALA A 315 -11.92 13.41 10.23
C ALA A 315 -11.63 14.50 9.20
N THR A 316 -11.68 14.17 7.91
CA THR A 316 -11.31 15.08 6.82
C THR A 316 -12.44 16.02 6.43
N GLY A 317 -13.67 15.76 6.88
CA GLY A 317 -14.85 16.54 6.51
C GLY A 317 -15.29 16.33 5.06
N GLN A 318 -14.65 15.38 4.34
CA GLN A 318 -15.20 14.88 3.09
C GLN A 318 -16.53 14.21 3.42
N LYS A 319 -17.62 14.73 2.86
CA LYS A 319 -18.91 14.04 2.92
C LYS A 319 -18.69 12.68 2.27
N SER A 320 -18.81 11.60 3.03
CA SER A 320 -19.14 10.32 2.43
C SER A 320 -20.41 10.57 1.62
N ASP A 321 -20.43 10.17 0.35
CA ASP A 321 -21.66 10.16 -0.42
C ASP A 321 -22.63 9.21 0.29
N SER A 322 -23.47 9.80 1.15
CA SER A 322 -24.28 9.08 2.10
C SER A 322 -25.50 8.53 1.37
N MET A 323 -25.35 7.34 0.81
CA MET A 323 -26.44 6.42 0.52
C MET A 323 -26.26 5.11 1.29
N LEU A 324 -25.78 5.16 2.54
CA LEU A 324 -25.70 4.01 3.45
C LEU A 324 -25.81 4.46 4.93
N ALA A 325 -26.88 5.19 5.26
CA ALA A 325 -27.27 5.43 6.65
C ALA A 325 -28.72 4.97 6.88
N LYS A 326 -28.99 3.68 6.64
CA LYS A 326 -30.16 2.98 7.19
C LYS A 326 -30.01 1.45 7.09
N ALA A 327 -29.04 0.90 7.83
CA ALA A 327 -28.98 -0.55 8.07
C ALA A 327 -28.21 -0.83 9.37
N LYS A 328 -28.76 -0.35 10.50
CA LYS A 328 -28.47 -0.91 11.83
C LYS A 328 -29.77 -1.55 12.35
N THR A 329 -30.08 -2.71 11.77
CA THR A 329 -30.94 -3.79 12.31
C THR A 329 -31.22 -4.72 11.14
N ASP A 330 -30.39 -5.74 10.97
CA ASP A 330 -30.83 -7.14 11.10
C ASP A 330 -29.67 -8.07 10.71
N ASN A 331 -29.59 -9.15 11.48
CA ASN A 331 -28.69 -10.27 11.24
C ASN A 331 -28.98 -10.91 9.87
N ASP A 332 -27.91 -11.49 9.34
CA ASP A 332 -27.88 -12.56 8.35
C ASP A 332 -27.76 -12.15 6.85
N ILE A 333 -26.87 -12.88 6.18
CA ILE A 333 -26.75 -13.08 4.72
C ILE A 333 -25.97 -12.04 3.89
N SER A 334 -24.80 -12.51 3.40
CA SER A 334 -24.03 -12.11 2.20
C SER A 334 -24.05 -10.63 1.77
N TRP A 335 -22.98 -9.91 2.07
CA TRP A 335 -22.69 -8.63 1.42
C TRP A 335 -21.77 -8.82 0.21
N GLN A 336 -22.35 -8.78 -0.99
CA GLN A 336 -21.67 -8.26 -2.18
C GLN A 336 -22.33 -6.92 -2.51
N PRO A 337 -21.59 -5.80 -2.58
CA PRO A 337 -22.19 -4.52 -2.96
C PRO A 337 -22.59 -4.54 -4.44
N PRO A 338 -23.70 -3.89 -4.84
CA PRO A 338 -24.08 -3.77 -6.24
C PRO A 338 -23.07 -2.89 -7.01
N LEU A 339 -22.56 -3.43 -8.13
CA LEU A 339 -21.46 -2.89 -8.96
C LEU A 339 -21.75 -1.59 -9.75
N SER A 340 -22.77 -0.82 -9.37
CA SER A 340 -23.05 0.47 -10.00
C SER A 340 -22.17 1.62 -9.51
N THR A 341 -21.45 1.45 -8.39
CA THR A 341 -20.55 2.48 -7.80
C THR A 341 -19.13 2.50 -8.36
N LEU A 342 -18.78 1.57 -9.27
CA LEU A 342 -17.44 1.45 -9.88
C LEU A 342 -17.33 2.06 -11.28
N ARG A 343 -18.40 2.67 -11.80
CA ARG A 343 -18.43 3.28 -13.14
C ARG A 343 -18.44 4.80 -13.04
N PRO A 344 -17.26 5.45 -13.06
CA PRO A 344 -17.21 6.90 -13.17
C PRO A 344 -17.81 7.33 -14.52
N GLU A 345 -18.77 8.25 -14.48
CA GLU A 345 -19.23 8.95 -15.69
C GLU A 345 -18.06 9.72 -16.33
N PRO A 346 -18.03 9.86 -17.67
CA PRO A 346 -17.01 10.67 -18.33
C PRO A 346 -17.03 12.11 -17.79
N ILE A 347 -15.86 12.61 -17.39
CA ILE A 347 -15.74 13.94 -16.81
C ILE A 347 -15.92 15.04 -17.86
N GLU A 348 -16.75 16.04 -17.55
CA GLU A 348 -16.92 17.27 -18.34
C GLU A 348 -15.97 18.34 -17.81
N LEU A 349 -14.78 18.45 -18.43
CA LEU A 349 -13.70 19.30 -17.92
C LEU A 349 -13.99 20.80 -18.02
N ASP A 350 -14.86 21.21 -18.95
CA ASP A 350 -15.30 22.60 -19.10
C ASP A 350 -16.15 23.11 -17.92
N LYS A 351 -16.71 22.19 -17.14
CA LYS A 351 -17.50 22.48 -15.92
C LYS A 351 -16.80 22.07 -14.63
N THR A 352 -15.60 21.51 -14.73
CA THR A 352 -14.84 21.01 -13.59
C THR A 352 -13.93 22.10 -13.05
N ASP A 353 -13.95 22.31 -11.73
CA ASP A 353 -12.99 23.23 -11.09
C ASP A 353 -11.59 22.62 -11.10
N TYR A 354 -10.64 23.34 -11.72
CA TYR A 354 -9.27 22.87 -11.88
C TYR A 354 -8.57 22.57 -10.55
N LYS A 355 -8.73 23.45 -9.55
CA LYS A 355 -8.03 23.28 -8.25
C LYS A 355 -8.57 22.08 -7.51
N TYR A 356 -9.88 21.91 -7.51
CA TYR A 356 -10.54 20.74 -6.95
C TYR A 356 -10.06 19.45 -7.65
N TRP A 357 -10.04 19.43 -8.99
CA TRP A 357 -9.60 18.27 -9.75
C TRP A 357 -8.14 17.91 -9.49
N VAL A 358 -7.25 18.90 -9.46
CA VAL A 358 -5.83 18.71 -9.14
C VAL A 358 -5.69 18.08 -7.76
N GLU A 359 -6.37 18.62 -6.74
CA GLU A 359 -6.29 18.07 -5.38
C GLU A 359 -6.84 16.65 -5.30
N GLU A 360 -7.98 16.38 -5.96
CA GLU A 360 -8.57 15.04 -6.05
C GLU A 360 -7.60 14.02 -6.68
N LYS A 361 -6.86 14.44 -7.72
CA LYS A 361 -5.93 13.55 -8.44
C LYS A 361 -4.51 13.53 -7.88
N ARG A 362 -4.22 14.34 -6.85
CA ARG A 362 -2.87 14.48 -6.28
C ARG A 362 -2.21 13.16 -5.93
N GLU A 363 -2.94 12.28 -5.25
CA GLU A 363 -2.43 10.96 -4.84
C GLU A 363 -2.14 10.06 -6.06
N TRP A 364 -2.99 10.13 -7.09
CA TRP A 364 -2.76 9.37 -8.31
C TRP A 364 -1.49 9.85 -9.03
N PHE A 365 -1.28 11.17 -9.11
CA PHE A 365 -0.07 11.73 -9.70
C PHE A 365 1.18 11.43 -8.90
N SER A 366 1.14 11.44 -7.56
CA SER A 366 2.30 11.11 -6.73
C SER A 366 2.77 9.67 -6.89
N ARG A 367 1.83 8.74 -7.09
CA ARG A 367 2.14 7.33 -7.35
C ARG A 367 2.73 7.11 -8.76
N ASN A 368 2.21 7.81 -9.77
CA ASN A 368 2.65 7.63 -11.15
C ASN A 368 3.89 8.46 -11.50
N PHE A 369 4.09 9.63 -10.89
CA PHE A 369 5.18 10.56 -11.18
C PHE A 369 5.91 11.00 -9.91
N PRO A 370 6.44 10.06 -9.09
CA PRO A 370 7.03 10.37 -7.79
C PRO A 370 8.20 11.37 -7.88
N TRP A 371 8.96 11.33 -8.97
CA TRP A 371 10.11 12.23 -9.21
C TRP A 371 9.72 13.71 -9.31
N ILE A 372 8.48 14.02 -9.71
CA ILE A 372 8.03 15.42 -9.75
C ILE A 372 7.81 15.97 -8.36
N PHE A 373 7.33 15.15 -7.43
CA PHE A 373 7.16 15.55 -6.04
C PHE A 373 8.53 15.72 -5.36
N GLU A 374 9.50 14.85 -5.68
CA GLU A 374 10.88 15.05 -5.25
C GLU A 374 11.49 16.36 -5.80
N LEU A 375 11.28 16.66 -7.09
CA LEU A 375 11.74 17.92 -7.70
C LEU A 375 11.07 19.13 -7.07
N LYS A 376 9.75 19.07 -6.84
CA LYS A 376 8.99 20.12 -6.15
C LYS A 376 9.55 20.37 -4.75
N ASP A 377 9.79 19.32 -3.98
CA ASP A 377 10.32 19.42 -2.62
C ASP A 377 11.76 19.94 -2.61
N ALA A 378 12.57 19.59 -3.61
CA ALA A 378 13.91 20.14 -3.79
C ALA A 378 13.85 21.66 -4.08
N LEU A 379 12.97 22.09 -4.99
CA LEU A 379 12.77 23.51 -5.29
C LEU A 379 12.27 24.30 -4.06
N ALA A 380 11.35 23.72 -3.29
CA ALA A 380 10.82 24.35 -2.08
C ALA A 380 11.92 24.59 -1.03
N LYS A 381 12.89 23.69 -0.90
CA LYS A 381 14.06 23.87 -0.01
C LYS A 381 14.97 25.02 -0.44
N GLU A 382 14.96 25.36 -1.73
CA GLU A 382 15.66 26.53 -2.29
C GLU A 382 14.80 27.80 -2.27
N GLY A 383 13.61 27.75 -1.64
CA GLY A 383 12.70 28.89 -1.53
C GLY A 383 11.83 29.15 -2.77
N ILE A 384 11.75 28.19 -3.68
CA ILE A 384 10.92 28.27 -4.89
C ILE A 384 9.65 27.45 -4.70
N GLU A 385 8.50 28.15 -4.69
CA GLU A 385 7.20 27.50 -4.68
C GLU A 385 6.81 27.11 -6.12
N ALA A 386 6.71 25.81 -6.38
CA ALA A 386 6.29 25.26 -7.66
C ALA A 386 5.12 24.29 -7.47
N ASP A 387 4.17 24.33 -8.40
CA ASP A 387 3.04 23.41 -8.42
C ASP A 387 3.40 22.16 -9.23
N TYR A 388 3.04 20.97 -8.73
CA TYR A 388 3.41 19.71 -9.37
C TYR A 388 2.80 19.53 -10.77
N PRO A 389 1.57 19.98 -11.09
CA PRO A 389 1.03 19.93 -12.44
C PRO A 389 1.83 20.83 -13.38
N GLU A 390 2.29 22.00 -12.94
CA GLU A 390 3.13 22.88 -13.76
C GLU A 390 4.47 22.23 -14.07
N LEU A 391 5.13 21.63 -13.07
CA LEU A 391 6.35 20.87 -13.28
C LEU A 391 6.14 19.69 -14.24
N LEU A 392 5.03 18.95 -14.11
CA LEU A 392 4.65 17.85 -15.00
C LEU A 392 4.43 18.29 -16.46
N ILE A 393 3.76 19.43 -16.66
CA ILE A 393 3.56 20.01 -17.99
C ILE A 393 4.92 20.45 -18.56
N GLN A 394 5.79 21.06 -17.75
CA GLN A 394 7.11 21.53 -18.17
C GLN A 394 8.07 20.40 -18.54
N THR A 395 8.10 19.30 -17.78
CA THR A 395 8.92 18.12 -18.14
C THR A 395 8.38 17.42 -19.37
N GLY A 396 7.08 17.55 -19.65
CA GLY A 396 6.42 16.87 -20.76
C GLY A 396 6.18 15.38 -20.49
N ASP A 397 6.47 14.88 -19.29
CA ASP A 397 6.28 13.47 -18.93
C ASP A 397 4.81 13.04 -19.03
N VAL A 398 3.87 13.98 -18.88
CA VAL A 398 2.43 13.76 -19.07
C VAL A 398 2.06 13.28 -20.48
N TRP A 399 2.93 13.53 -21.47
CA TRP A 399 2.73 13.06 -22.85
C TRP A 399 3.19 11.63 -23.06
N GLN A 400 4.01 11.09 -22.15
CA GLN A 400 4.45 9.71 -22.25
C GLN A 400 3.26 8.78 -22.04
N PHE A 401 3.24 7.71 -22.82
CA PHE A 401 2.31 6.60 -22.64
C PHE A 401 3.06 5.29 -22.91
N MET A 402 2.97 4.37 -21.97
CA MET A 402 3.54 3.01 -22.06
C MET A 402 2.57 2.03 -21.45
N CYS A 403 2.05 1.08 -22.21
CA CYS A 403 1.13 0.07 -21.67
C CYS A 403 1.85 -1.24 -21.31
N LEU A 404 2.86 -1.62 -22.10
CA LEU A 404 3.57 -2.89 -22.01
C LEU A 404 5.03 -2.70 -22.41
N ASP A 405 5.92 -3.49 -21.82
CA ASP A 405 7.31 -3.56 -22.27
C ASP A 405 7.48 -4.53 -23.46
N LYS A 406 8.72 -4.69 -23.95
CA LYS A 406 9.04 -5.61 -25.07
C LYS A 406 8.75 -7.09 -24.75
N SER A 407 8.61 -7.44 -23.47
CA SER A 407 8.27 -8.79 -23.01
C SER A 407 6.76 -9.02 -22.85
N GLY A 408 5.94 -7.99 -23.06
CA GLY A 408 4.49 -8.05 -22.86
C GLY A 408 4.08 -7.96 -21.39
N MET A 409 5.02 -7.58 -20.52
CA MET A 409 4.75 -7.35 -19.11
C MET A 409 4.25 -5.92 -18.87
N PRO A 410 3.45 -5.69 -17.83
CA PRO A 410 2.98 -4.35 -17.46
C PRO A 410 4.18 -3.45 -17.15
N ALA A 411 4.25 -2.33 -17.84
CA ALA A 411 5.24 -1.30 -17.55
C ALA A 411 4.63 -0.25 -16.60
N LYS A 412 5.49 0.48 -15.89
CA LYS A 412 5.06 1.78 -15.35
C LYS A 412 4.68 2.67 -16.54
N PHE A 413 3.54 3.35 -16.46
CA PHE A 413 3.00 4.12 -17.57
C PHE A 413 3.81 5.39 -17.92
N SER A 414 4.65 5.83 -16.98
CA SER A 414 5.57 6.94 -17.11
C SER A 414 6.96 6.55 -16.60
N ILE A 415 7.99 7.13 -17.21
CA ILE A 415 9.38 7.04 -16.79
C ILE A 415 9.93 8.46 -16.79
N ALA A 416 10.58 8.87 -15.72
CA ALA A 416 11.26 10.16 -15.73
C ALA A 416 12.26 10.19 -16.89
N ASP A 417 12.22 11.25 -17.70
CA ASP A 417 13.28 11.53 -18.66
C ASP A 417 14.30 12.48 -18.03
N PHE A 418 15.58 12.08 -18.03
CA PHE A 418 16.64 12.87 -17.40
C PHE A 418 16.82 14.22 -18.10
N GLU A 419 16.74 14.24 -19.43
CA GLU A 419 16.89 15.48 -20.20
C GLU A 419 15.74 16.45 -19.94
N SER A 420 14.49 15.95 -19.87
CA SER A 420 13.35 16.74 -19.42
C SER A 420 13.52 17.29 -18.00
N LEU A 421 13.96 16.46 -17.03
CA LEU A 421 14.21 16.93 -15.67
C LEU A 421 15.33 17.99 -15.62
N LEU A 422 16.40 17.79 -16.39
CA LEU A 422 17.50 18.75 -16.49
C LEU A 422 17.01 20.07 -17.06
N LYS A 423 16.25 20.04 -18.15
CA LYS A 423 15.64 21.24 -18.77
C LYS A 423 14.73 21.97 -17.79
N THR A 424 13.89 21.26 -17.04
CA THR A 424 13.02 21.87 -16.03
C THR A 424 13.84 22.45 -14.88
N SER A 425 14.86 21.76 -14.38
CA SER A 425 15.74 22.32 -13.33
C SER A 425 16.49 23.58 -13.81
N ALA A 426 16.94 23.59 -15.07
CA ALA A 426 17.61 24.73 -15.68
C ALA A 426 16.68 25.94 -15.85
N TYR A 427 15.37 25.72 -16.07
CA TYR A 427 14.37 26.79 -16.06
C TYR A 427 14.34 27.52 -14.70
N TYR A 428 14.58 26.80 -13.60
CA TYR A 428 14.71 27.35 -12.26
C TYR A 428 16.16 27.74 -11.89
N SER A 429 17.06 27.83 -12.86
CA SER A 429 18.48 28.19 -12.68
C SER A 429 19.32 27.18 -11.89
N PHE A 430 18.91 25.91 -11.86
CA PHE A 430 19.71 24.82 -11.29
C PHE A 430 20.36 23.97 -12.38
N ASP A 431 21.57 23.51 -12.08
CA ASP A 431 22.35 22.69 -13.01
C ASP A 431 22.20 21.19 -12.74
N LYS A 432 22.92 20.40 -13.54
CA LYS A 432 22.96 18.94 -13.44
C LYS A 432 23.42 18.45 -12.07
N GLU A 433 24.39 19.13 -11.46
CA GLU A 433 24.98 18.71 -10.19
C GLU A 433 23.95 18.87 -9.07
N TRP A 434 23.28 20.01 -9.03
CA TRP A 434 22.18 20.25 -8.11
C TRP A 434 21.06 19.21 -8.28
N LEU A 435 20.63 18.95 -9.52
CA LEU A 435 19.55 18.00 -9.80
C LEU A 435 19.89 16.59 -9.30
N LEU A 436 21.10 16.10 -9.59
CA LEU A 436 21.56 14.79 -9.12
C LEU A 436 21.72 14.76 -7.60
N GLU A 437 22.14 15.86 -6.98
CA GLU A 437 22.29 15.91 -5.53
C GLU A 437 20.94 15.87 -4.82
N LYS A 438 20.00 16.73 -5.23
CA LYS A 438 18.77 17.03 -4.49
C LYS A 438 17.56 16.20 -4.89
N VAL A 439 17.55 15.59 -6.08
CA VAL A 439 16.44 14.77 -6.58
C VAL A 439 16.89 13.30 -6.73
N PRO A 440 16.63 12.43 -5.73
CA PRO A 440 17.08 11.03 -5.76
C PRO A 440 16.73 10.26 -7.03
N SER A 441 15.52 10.46 -7.55
CA SER A 441 15.04 9.83 -8.78
C SER A 441 15.86 10.24 -10.00
N ALA A 442 16.42 11.46 -10.04
CA ALA A 442 17.25 11.91 -11.16
C ALA A 442 18.54 11.09 -11.29
N LYS A 443 19.14 10.66 -10.18
CA LYS A 443 20.32 9.75 -10.19
C LYS A 443 19.98 8.40 -10.82
N ILE A 444 18.87 7.80 -10.42
CA ILE A 444 18.43 6.49 -10.91
C ILE A 444 18.12 6.55 -12.41
N VAL A 445 17.45 7.62 -12.83
CA VAL A 445 17.06 7.84 -14.22
C VAL A 445 18.28 8.09 -15.10
N HIS A 446 19.25 8.90 -14.64
CA HIS A 446 20.50 9.14 -15.37
C HIS A 446 21.27 7.85 -15.69
N ILE A 447 21.21 6.87 -14.78
CA ILE A 447 21.84 5.56 -14.98
C ILE A 447 21.02 4.71 -15.97
N LYS A 448 19.68 4.70 -15.86
CA LYS A 448 18.80 3.89 -16.72
C LYS A 448 18.71 4.38 -18.16
N SER A 449 18.73 5.69 -18.40
CA SER A 449 18.66 6.26 -19.76
C SER A 449 19.82 5.79 -20.66
N LEU A 450 20.91 5.32 -20.07
CA LEU A 450 22.05 4.74 -20.77
C LEU A 450 21.79 3.32 -21.33
N PHE A 451 20.71 2.63 -20.93
CA PHE A 451 20.57 1.19 -21.15
C PHE A 451 19.21 0.70 -21.69
N SER A 452 18.22 1.55 -22.01
CA SER A 452 16.92 1.04 -22.47
C SER A 452 16.18 1.91 -23.50
N GLU A 453 15.88 1.32 -24.65
CA GLU A 453 14.85 1.81 -25.58
C GLU A 453 13.49 1.20 -25.20
N ILE A 454 12.69 1.92 -24.43
CA ILE A 454 11.31 1.52 -24.11
C ILE A 454 10.38 2.23 -25.10
N PRO A 455 9.48 1.51 -25.79
CA PRO A 455 8.55 2.12 -26.73
C PRO A 455 7.54 3.02 -26.01
N THR A 456 7.42 4.27 -26.45
CA THR A 456 6.48 5.26 -25.87
C THR A 456 5.52 5.82 -26.92
N GLY A 457 4.44 6.46 -26.48
CA GLY A 457 3.52 7.19 -27.35
C GLY A 457 2.83 6.30 -28.39
N LEU A 458 2.86 6.69 -29.67
CA LEU A 458 2.21 5.95 -30.75
C LEU A 458 2.70 4.49 -30.87
N THR A 459 3.99 4.23 -30.64
CA THR A 459 4.53 2.87 -30.68
C THR A 459 4.00 2.03 -29.50
N ALA A 460 3.72 2.64 -28.35
CA ALA A 460 3.09 1.95 -27.23
C ALA A 460 1.62 1.57 -27.53
N PHE A 461 0.88 2.43 -28.24
CA PHE A 461 -0.46 2.08 -28.74
C PHE A 461 -0.43 0.92 -29.74
N GLU A 462 0.57 0.88 -30.63
CA GLU A 462 0.74 -0.22 -31.59
C GLU A 462 1.04 -1.55 -30.89
N LEU A 463 1.88 -1.52 -29.86
CA LEU A 463 2.14 -2.68 -29.02
C LEU A 463 0.86 -3.11 -28.30
N TRP A 464 0.15 -2.18 -27.66
CA TRP A 464 -1.11 -2.47 -26.99
C TRP A 464 -2.11 -3.16 -27.94
N LEU A 465 -2.30 -2.63 -29.15
CA LEU A 465 -3.15 -3.24 -30.18
C LEU A 465 -2.65 -4.63 -30.61
N LYS A 466 -1.34 -4.80 -30.81
CA LYS A 466 -0.74 -6.08 -31.22
C LYS A 466 -1.02 -7.17 -30.20
N TYR A 467 -0.82 -6.88 -28.91
CA TYR A 467 -1.10 -7.83 -27.83
C TYR A 467 -2.60 -8.12 -27.69
N THR A 468 -3.44 -7.13 -27.93
CA THR A 468 -4.90 -7.28 -27.82
C THR A 468 -5.52 -8.04 -29.00
N ASN A 469 -4.91 -7.95 -30.20
CA ASN A 469 -5.48 -8.47 -31.45
C ASN A 469 -4.98 -9.88 -31.85
N GLY A 470 -3.98 -10.45 -31.18
CA GLY A 470 -3.43 -11.74 -31.64
C GLY A 470 -2.30 -12.38 -30.83
N ALA A 471 -2.13 -12.08 -29.54
CA ALA A 471 -1.17 -12.80 -28.71
C ALA A 471 -1.80 -14.03 -28.03
N GLU A 472 -1.04 -15.11 -27.86
CA GLU A 472 -1.38 -16.25 -27.00
C GLU A 472 -1.61 -15.83 -25.53
N VAL A 473 -1.11 -14.65 -25.15
CA VAL A 473 -1.32 -13.98 -23.86
C VAL A 473 -1.80 -12.55 -24.12
N ALA A 474 -3.12 -12.35 -24.17
CA ALA A 474 -3.71 -11.01 -24.19
C ALA A 474 -3.39 -10.28 -22.87
N PRO A 475 -3.17 -8.95 -22.90
CA PRO A 475 -3.00 -8.21 -21.66
C PRO A 475 -4.28 -8.33 -20.84
N SER A 476 -4.12 -8.61 -19.54
CA SER A 476 -5.25 -8.70 -18.62
C SER A 476 -6.16 -7.47 -18.77
N PRO A 477 -7.49 -7.61 -18.76
CA PRO A 477 -8.40 -6.47 -18.82
C PRO A 477 -8.14 -5.42 -17.73
N TYR A 478 -7.53 -5.81 -16.61
CA TYR A 478 -7.02 -4.90 -15.58
C TYR A 478 -5.95 -3.93 -16.11
N TYR A 479 -4.97 -4.40 -16.90
CA TYR A 479 -3.93 -3.53 -17.45
C TYR A 479 -4.48 -2.57 -18.49
N SER A 480 -5.42 -3.04 -19.32
CA SER A 480 -6.10 -2.16 -20.27
C SER A 480 -6.96 -1.10 -19.55
N ALA A 481 -7.61 -1.46 -18.44
CA ALA A 481 -8.37 -0.51 -17.62
C ALA A 481 -7.46 0.54 -16.96
N ASP A 482 -6.29 0.13 -16.45
CA ASP A 482 -5.28 1.04 -15.89
C ASP A 482 -4.66 1.95 -16.96
N ALA A 483 -4.39 1.42 -18.16
CA ALA A 483 -3.91 2.20 -19.30
C ALA A 483 -4.93 3.27 -19.72
N CYS A 484 -6.21 2.91 -19.78
CA CYS A 484 -7.30 3.85 -20.00
C CYS A 484 -7.37 4.92 -18.91
N LYS A 485 -7.25 4.54 -17.63
CA LYS A 485 -7.21 5.52 -16.53
C LYS A 485 -6.04 6.47 -16.69
N TYR A 486 -4.84 5.96 -16.98
CA TYR A 486 -3.66 6.77 -17.17
C TYR A 486 -3.83 7.80 -18.30
N LEU A 487 -4.37 7.38 -19.45
CA LEU A 487 -4.67 8.31 -20.55
C LEU A 487 -5.70 9.36 -20.13
N ALA A 488 -6.80 8.95 -19.49
CA ALA A 488 -7.83 9.89 -19.05
C ALA A 488 -7.27 10.98 -18.12
N GLU A 489 -6.48 10.61 -17.10
CA GLU A 489 -5.97 11.58 -16.11
C GLU A 489 -4.88 12.49 -16.71
N THR A 490 -3.93 11.93 -17.47
CA THR A 490 -2.85 12.74 -18.08
C THR A 490 -3.37 13.68 -19.15
N ARG A 491 -4.32 13.23 -19.99
CA ARG A 491 -4.94 14.05 -21.03
C ARG A 491 -5.87 15.11 -20.45
N SER A 492 -6.50 14.85 -19.30
CA SER A 492 -7.27 15.87 -18.57
C SER A 492 -6.36 17.00 -18.08
N LEU A 493 -5.18 16.68 -17.52
CA LEU A 493 -4.21 17.71 -17.12
C LEU A 493 -3.72 18.53 -18.32
N ILE A 494 -3.43 17.87 -19.45
CA ILE A 494 -3.05 18.57 -20.69
C ILE A 494 -4.22 19.45 -21.19
N TRP A 495 -5.46 18.97 -21.11
CA TRP A 495 -6.64 19.75 -21.51
C TRP A 495 -6.74 21.04 -20.71
N PHE A 496 -6.58 20.99 -19.39
CA PHE A 496 -6.55 22.19 -18.54
C PHE A 496 -5.42 23.14 -18.95
N ALA A 497 -4.21 22.62 -19.15
CA ALA A 497 -3.07 23.43 -19.57
C ALA A 497 -3.28 24.10 -20.95
N VAL A 498 -3.91 23.41 -21.91
CA VAL A 498 -4.27 23.98 -23.22
C VAL A 498 -5.34 25.07 -23.06
N ASN A 499 -6.36 24.84 -22.21
CA ASN A 499 -7.43 25.80 -21.94
C ASN A 499 -6.89 27.08 -21.29
N ASP A 500 -5.97 26.93 -20.34
CA ASP A 500 -5.29 28.02 -19.62
C ASP A 500 -4.16 28.69 -20.43
N ARG A 501 -4.05 28.36 -21.71
CA ARG A 501 -3.08 28.93 -22.66
C ARG A 501 -1.61 28.75 -22.23
N LYS A 502 -1.30 27.69 -21.48
CA LYS A 502 0.08 27.30 -21.16
C LYS A 502 0.85 26.82 -22.39
N PHE A 503 0.14 26.43 -23.46
CA PHE A 503 0.69 26.13 -24.77
C PHE A 503 0.43 27.26 -25.78
N HIS A 504 1.46 27.60 -26.57
CA HIS A 504 1.37 28.60 -27.64
C HIS A 504 0.64 28.03 -28.86
N LEU A 505 -0.70 28.07 -28.84
CA LEU A 505 -1.56 27.65 -29.94
C LEU A 505 -2.45 28.80 -30.42
N ALA A 506 -2.62 28.91 -31.74
CA ALA A 506 -3.63 29.81 -32.32
C ALA A 506 -5.03 29.39 -31.86
N ASP A 507 -5.98 30.34 -31.74
CA ASP A 507 -7.30 30.05 -31.16
C ASP A 507 -8.06 28.93 -31.90
N ASN A 508 -7.94 28.86 -33.23
CA ASN A 508 -8.53 27.78 -34.04
C ASN A 508 -7.86 26.41 -33.83
N GLN A 509 -6.56 26.37 -33.55
CA GLN A 509 -5.83 25.15 -33.20
C GLN A 509 -6.17 24.72 -31.77
N ARG A 510 -6.25 25.66 -30.83
CA ARG A 510 -6.60 25.40 -29.43
C ARG A 510 -7.95 24.71 -29.31
N THR A 511 -8.99 25.24 -29.95
CA THR A 511 -10.33 24.61 -29.94
C THR A 511 -10.29 23.19 -30.51
N LYS A 512 -9.52 22.95 -31.59
CA LYS A 512 -9.36 21.61 -32.16
C LYS A 512 -8.66 20.66 -31.20
N VAL A 513 -7.57 21.10 -30.56
CA VAL A 513 -6.82 20.29 -29.59
C VAL A 513 -7.66 19.98 -28.36
N LEU A 514 -8.41 20.94 -27.81
CA LEU A 514 -9.32 20.72 -26.68
C LEU A 514 -10.40 19.69 -27.01
N ASN A 515 -10.98 19.76 -28.22
CA ASN A 515 -11.98 18.77 -28.66
C ASN A 515 -11.37 17.38 -28.83
N LEU A 516 -10.16 17.28 -29.39
CA LEU A 516 -9.46 15.99 -29.53
C LEU A 516 -9.14 15.39 -28.17
N LEU A 517 -8.60 16.18 -27.23
CA LEU A 517 -8.31 15.74 -25.87
C LEU A 517 -9.59 15.28 -25.15
N GLN A 518 -10.69 16.03 -25.25
CA GLN A 518 -11.97 15.61 -24.66
C GLN A 518 -12.46 14.29 -25.27
N GLN A 519 -12.33 14.11 -26.59
CA GLN A 519 -12.67 12.84 -27.25
C GLN A 519 -11.82 11.68 -26.75
N GLU A 520 -10.52 11.88 -26.56
CA GLU A 520 -9.62 10.83 -26.05
C GLU A 520 -9.98 10.45 -24.61
N ILE A 521 -10.21 11.44 -23.75
CA ILE A 521 -10.62 11.25 -22.35
C ILE A 521 -11.94 10.47 -22.28
N THR A 522 -12.96 10.90 -23.02
CA THR A 522 -14.26 10.21 -23.05
C THR A 522 -14.10 8.77 -23.55
N THR A 523 -13.31 8.55 -24.60
CA THR A 523 -13.06 7.20 -25.14
C THR A 523 -12.36 6.31 -24.11
N ALA A 524 -11.37 6.85 -23.39
CA ALA A 524 -10.65 6.15 -22.34
C ALA A 524 -11.57 5.76 -21.18
N TYR A 525 -12.46 6.67 -20.73
CA TYR A 525 -13.45 6.37 -19.70
C TYR A 525 -14.44 5.27 -20.11
N ILE A 526 -15.00 5.37 -21.33
CA ILE A 526 -15.92 4.35 -21.85
C ILE A 526 -15.24 3.00 -21.93
N CYS A 527 -14.03 2.96 -22.50
CA CYS A 527 -13.25 1.73 -22.63
C CYS A 527 -12.95 1.10 -21.25
N ARG A 528 -12.54 1.93 -20.27
CA ARG A 528 -12.33 1.47 -18.89
C ARG A 528 -13.59 0.89 -18.26
N ASN A 529 -14.73 1.57 -18.41
CA ASN A 529 -16.00 1.11 -17.83
C ASN A 529 -16.49 -0.18 -18.47
N ASP A 530 -16.35 -0.31 -19.79
CA ASP A 530 -16.66 -1.55 -20.52
C ASP A 530 -15.76 -2.72 -20.07
N LEU A 531 -14.51 -2.45 -19.67
CA LEU A 531 -13.60 -3.46 -19.12
C LEU A 531 -13.95 -3.85 -17.69
N ILE A 532 -14.28 -2.88 -16.84
CA ILE A 532 -14.74 -3.13 -15.47
C ILE A 532 -16.02 -3.98 -15.48
N PHE A 533 -16.96 -3.69 -16.40
CA PHE A 533 -18.22 -4.43 -16.58
C PHE A 533 -18.04 -5.95 -16.75
N ILE A 534 -16.89 -6.40 -17.29
CA ILE A 534 -16.60 -7.83 -17.45
C ILE A 534 -16.44 -8.51 -16.09
N PHE A 535 -15.85 -7.82 -15.11
CA PHE A 535 -15.60 -8.35 -13.77
C PHE A 535 -16.85 -8.35 -12.88
N ASP A 536 -17.89 -7.60 -13.27
CA ASP A 536 -19.14 -7.46 -12.51
C ASP A 536 -20.14 -8.62 -12.70
N LYS A 537 -19.92 -9.55 -13.65
CA LYS A 537 -20.90 -10.60 -13.95
C LYS A 537 -20.71 -11.85 -13.09
N PRO A 538 -21.81 -12.50 -12.62
CA PRO A 538 -21.73 -13.74 -11.87
C PRO A 538 -21.09 -14.86 -12.71
N GLU A 539 -20.38 -15.75 -12.00
CA GLU A 539 -19.48 -16.79 -12.53
C GLU A 539 -20.07 -17.67 -13.65
N GLU A 540 -21.40 -17.83 -13.71
CA GLU A 540 -22.10 -18.63 -14.73
C GLU A 540 -22.18 -17.94 -16.11
N ALA A 541 -22.03 -16.62 -16.20
CA ALA A 541 -22.16 -15.85 -17.46
C ALA A 541 -20.83 -15.61 -18.20
N LEU A 542 -19.70 -15.89 -17.55
CA LEU A 542 -18.35 -15.64 -18.08
C LEU A 542 -17.81 -16.80 -18.95
N CYS A 543 -18.46 -17.97 -18.91
CA CYS A 543 -18.09 -19.14 -19.71
C CYS A 543 -18.66 -19.15 -21.15
N GLY A 544 -19.33 -18.08 -21.59
CA GLY A 544 -19.81 -17.94 -22.96
C GLY A 544 -18.77 -17.27 -23.86
N GLU A 545 -18.17 -18.01 -24.81
CA GLU A 545 -17.20 -17.49 -25.80
C GLU A 545 -17.65 -16.17 -26.47
N ASN A 546 -18.96 -15.97 -26.66
CA ASN A 546 -19.53 -14.77 -27.27
C ASN A 546 -19.44 -13.51 -26.40
N VAL A 547 -19.48 -13.63 -25.07
CA VAL A 547 -19.41 -12.45 -24.16
C VAL A 547 -17.98 -11.91 -24.13
N GLN A 548 -16.99 -12.80 -24.00
CA GLN A 548 -15.57 -12.41 -24.00
C GLN A 548 -15.13 -11.85 -25.36
N LYS A 549 -15.61 -12.45 -26.47
CA LYS A 549 -15.33 -11.96 -27.83
C LYS A 549 -15.87 -10.55 -28.07
N ASN A 550 -17.10 -10.25 -27.62
CA ASN A 550 -17.70 -8.92 -27.79
C ASN A 550 -16.98 -7.85 -26.97
N SER A 551 -16.55 -8.17 -25.75
CA SER A 551 -15.79 -7.22 -24.92
C SER A 551 -14.40 -6.93 -25.49
N ASN A 552 -13.71 -7.95 -26.02
CA ASN A 552 -12.42 -7.75 -26.69
C ASN A 552 -12.55 -6.86 -27.94
N ILE A 553 -13.62 -7.02 -28.74
CA ILE A 553 -13.89 -6.16 -29.90
C ILE A 553 -14.04 -4.70 -29.46
N LYS A 554 -14.88 -4.43 -28.46
CA LYS A 554 -15.08 -3.08 -27.92
C LYS A 554 -13.79 -2.45 -27.40
N MET A 555 -12.99 -3.23 -26.67
CA MET A 555 -11.68 -2.78 -26.17
C MET A 555 -10.76 -2.41 -27.34
N ILE A 556 -10.62 -3.29 -28.33
CA ILE A 556 -9.77 -3.05 -29.50
C ILE A 556 -10.22 -1.78 -30.25
N ASP A 557 -11.53 -1.58 -30.42
CA ASP A 557 -12.07 -0.40 -31.09
C ASP A 557 -11.81 0.87 -30.29
N GLY A 558 -11.94 0.82 -28.95
CA GLY A 558 -11.55 1.91 -28.06
C GLY A 558 -10.07 2.27 -28.17
N ILE A 559 -9.18 1.28 -28.18
CA ILE A 559 -7.74 1.50 -28.34
C ILE A 559 -7.42 2.11 -29.71
N ARG A 560 -8.04 1.62 -30.80
CA ARG A 560 -7.89 2.21 -32.14
C ARG A 560 -8.34 3.66 -32.19
N ALA A 561 -9.46 3.98 -31.55
CA ALA A 561 -9.98 5.33 -31.48
C ALA A 561 -9.02 6.27 -30.73
N MET A 562 -8.53 5.87 -29.55
CA MET A 562 -7.53 6.64 -28.79
C MET A 562 -6.25 6.86 -29.61
N LYS A 563 -5.71 5.80 -30.24
CA LYS A 563 -4.53 5.91 -31.11
C LYS A 563 -4.74 6.92 -32.24
N ALA A 564 -5.88 6.86 -32.94
CA ALA A 564 -6.17 7.77 -34.05
C ALA A 564 -6.31 9.24 -33.59
N ILE A 565 -6.75 9.46 -32.35
CA ILE A 565 -6.78 10.80 -31.75
C ILE A 565 -5.37 11.27 -31.40
N GLU A 566 -4.56 10.41 -30.77
CA GLU A 566 -3.15 10.69 -30.45
C GLU A 566 -2.33 11.01 -31.72
N GLU A 567 -2.59 10.34 -32.85
CA GLU A 567 -1.97 10.64 -34.15
C GLU A 567 -2.27 12.08 -34.61
N LYS A 568 -3.52 12.51 -34.48
CA LYS A 568 -3.93 13.89 -34.82
C LYS A 568 -3.28 14.90 -33.87
N ILE A 569 -3.24 14.62 -32.57
CA ILE A 569 -2.57 15.49 -31.59
C ILE A 569 -1.06 15.55 -31.86
N ALA A 570 -0.42 14.45 -32.24
CA ALA A 570 0.98 14.39 -32.64
C ALA A 570 1.28 15.21 -33.91
N GLU A 571 0.33 15.31 -34.84
CA GLU A 571 0.46 16.21 -36.00
C GLU A 571 0.52 17.68 -35.58
N PHE A 572 -0.34 18.11 -34.64
CA PHE A 572 -0.28 19.47 -34.10
C PHE A 572 1.05 19.77 -33.38
N ARG A 573 1.63 18.78 -32.67
CA ARG A 573 2.93 18.91 -31.99
C ARG A 573 4.14 18.93 -32.92
N ARG A 574 4.04 18.39 -34.13
CA ARG A 574 5.14 18.43 -35.12
C ARG A 574 5.16 19.73 -35.92
N ASN A 575 4.00 20.35 -36.08
CA ASN A 575 3.82 21.53 -36.92
C ASN A 575 3.96 22.87 -36.17
N ASN A 576 4.08 22.83 -34.83
CA ASN A 576 4.28 23.98 -33.94
C ASN A 576 5.33 23.61 -32.89
#